data_AF-A0A7J3T286-F1
#
_entry.id   AF-A0A7J3T286-F1
#
_cell.length_a   1.000
_cell.length_b   1.000
_cell.length_c   1.000
_cell.angle_alpha   90.00
_cell.angle_beta   90.00
_cell.angle_gamma   90.00
#
_symmetry.space_group_name_H-M   'P 1'
#
loop_
_entity.id
_entity.type
_entity.pdbx_description
1 polymer ?
#
loop_
_entity_poly.entity_id
_entity_poly.type
_entity_poly.pdbx_seq_one_letter_code
_entity_poly.pdbx_strand_id
1 'polypeptide(L)'
;VFSLLIFSKIISDPFEVINHFRNILHERPYEFLHALRLIPIEKVVHTDLDQIKEAVTQLSSRIGENETFRVTVEKRFTVVHTRDIIEAATANTKRKVNLKTPDFILLIEVIGGFTGLSLTKPNDTISVLKEKML
;
A
#
# COMPACT_ATOMS: atom_id res chain seq x y z
N VAL A 1 -9.63 -18.78 -8.95
CA VAL A 1 -10.25 -17.78 -8.05
C VAL A 1 -10.03 -16.41 -8.68
N PHE A 2 -11.08 -15.73 -9.12
CA PHE A 2 -10.94 -14.38 -9.69
C PHE A 2 -10.79 -13.37 -8.55
N SER A 3 -9.63 -12.72 -8.44
CA SER A 3 -9.52 -11.50 -7.64
C SER A 3 -9.96 -10.33 -8.52
N LEU A 4 -10.97 -9.57 -8.09
CA LEU A 4 -11.40 -8.30 -8.70
C LEU A 4 -10.32 -7.22 -8.51
N LEU A 5 -9.16 -7.43 -9.14
CA LEU A 5 -7.99 -6.56 -9.09
C LEU A 5 -7.51 -6.26 -10.48
N ILE A 6 -7.09 -5.01 -10.68
CA ILE A 6 -6.44 -4.55 -11.89
C ILE A 6 -5.12 -3.91 -11.46
N PHE A 7 -4.03 -4.34 -12.10
CA PHE A 7 -2.72 -3.74 -11.94
C PHE A 7 -2.39 -2.94 -13.19
N SER A 8 -1.94 -1.71 -12.99
CA SER A 8 -1.42 -0.87 -14.07
C SER A 8 -0.02 -0.43 -13.73
N LYS A 9 0.92 -0.66 -14.65
CA LYS A 9 2.27 -0.13 -14.54
C LYS A 9 2.27 1.30 -15.09
N ILE A 10 2.79 2.22 -14.30
CA ILE A 10 2.92 3.63 -14.67
C ILE A 10 4.40 4.02 -14.72
N ILE A 11 4.69 5.12 -15.43
CA ILE A 11 6.05 5.69 -15.54
C ILE A 11 6.21 6.88 -14.57
N SER A 12 5.10 7.48 -14.14
CA SER A 12 5.03 8.62 -13.22
C SER A 12 4.95 8.19 -11.75
N ASP A 13 4.97 9.17 -10.85
CA ASP A 13 4.74 8.96 -9.43
C ASP A 13 3.32 8.43 -9.16
N PRO A 14 3.16 7.31 -8.41
CA PRO A 14 1.85 6.74 -8.14
C PRO A 14 0.95 7.63 -7.28
N PHE A 15 1.50 8.50 -6.43
CA PHE A 15 0.70 9.37 -5.58
C PHE A 15 0.13 10.56 -6.37
N GLU A 16 0.87 11.11 -7.32
CA GLU A 16 0.34 12.08 -8.29
C GLU A 16 -0.85 11.52 -9.06
N VAL A 17 -0.75 10.26 -9.51
CA VAL A 17 -1.84 9.56 -10.20
C VAL A 17 -3.06 9.41 -9.30
N ILE A 18 -2.88 9.04 -8.03
CA ILE A 18 -3.99 8.99 -7.06
C ILE A 18 -4.65 10.37 -6.89
N ASN A 19 -3.87 11.43 -6.75
CA ASN A 19 -4.42 12.78 -6.61
C ASN A 19 -5.22 13.20 -7.84
N HIS A 20 -4.75 12.85 -9.04
CA HIS A 20 -5.51 13.09 -10.26
C HIS A 20 -6.82 12.30 -10.29
N PHE A 21 -6.80 11.00 -9.94
CA PHE A 21 -8.02 10.20 -9.84
C PHE A 21 -8.99 10.73 -8.78
N ARG A 22 -8.50 11.29 -7.67
CA ARG A 22 -9.35 11.93 -6.66
C ARG A 22 -10.11 13.12 -7.25
N ASN A 23 -9.44 13.98 -8.02
CA ASN A 23 -10.09 15.10 -8.69
C ASN A 23 -11.17 14.63 -9.68
N ILE A 24 -10.85 13.62 -10.50
CA ILE A 24 -11.85 13.02 -11.41
C ILE A 24 -13.02 12.42 -10.63
N LEU A 25 -12.77 11.75 -9.50
CA LEU A 25 -13.82 11.16 -8.67
C LEU A 25 -14.76 12.23 -8.10
N HIS A 26 -14.25 13.39 -7.70
CA HIS A 26 -15.08 14.51 -7.24
C HIS A 26 -15.90 15.13 -8.38
N GLU A 27 -15.31 15.32 -9.56
CA GLU A 27 -16.01 15.92 -10.72
C GLU A 27 -17.01 14.95 -11.38
N ARG A 28 -16.63 13.68 -11.51
CA ARG A 28 -17.31 12.65 -12.31
C ARG A 28 -17.37 11.31 -11.56
N PRO A 29 -18.10 11.26 -10.41
CA PRO A 29 -18.16 10.06 -9.56
C PRO A 29 -18.79 8.82 -10.20
N TYR A 30 -19.52 9.00 -11.30
CA TYR A 30 -20.12 7.94 -12.11
C TYR A 30 -19.09 7.19 -12.97
N GLU A 31 -17.87 7.69 -13.14
CA GLU A 31 -16.80 6.94 -13.81
C GLU A 31 -16.19 5.85 -12.91
N PHE A 32 -16.42 5.93 -11.59
CA PHE A 32 -15.86 5.01 -10.59
C PHE A 32 -16.91 4.02 -10.04
N LEU A 33 -17.95 3.69 -10.80
CA LEU A 33 -19.03 2.82 -10.34
C LEU A 33 -18.55 1.42 -9.90
N HIS A 34 -17.46 0.93 -10.48
CA HIS A 34 -16.94 -0.42 -10.23
C HIS A 34 -15.58 -0.44 -9.54
N ALA A 35 -14.90 0.70 -9.43
CA ALA A 35 -13.63 0.81 -8.71
C ALA A 35 -13.92 1.08 -7.22
N LEU A 36 -13.59 0.14 -6.34
CA LEU A 36 -13.86 0.29 -4.90
C LEU A 36 -12.71 0.99 -4.16
N ARG A 37 -11.47 0.72 -4.58
CA ARG A 37 -10.26 1.21 -3.92
C ARG A 37 -9.13 1.40 -4.93
N LEU A 38 -8.44 2.54 -4.85
CA LEU A 38 -7.22 2.82 -5.60
C LEU A 38 -6.07 2.96 -4.62
N ILE A 39 -4.99 2.22 -4.90
CA ILE A 39 -3.84 2.09 -4.02
C ILE A 39 -2.60 2.44 -4.84
N PRO A 40 -1.80 3.44 -4.41
CA PRO A 40 -0.51 3.68 -5.03
C PRO A 40 0.45 2.56 -4.62
N ILE A 41 1.09 1.89 -5.59
CA ILE A 41 2.15 0.91 -5.36
C ILE A 41 3.45 1.50 -5.85
N GLU A 42 4.46 1.57 -4.98
CA GLU A 42 5.75 2.19 -5.29
C GLU A 42 6.78 1.18 -5.78
N LYS A 43 6.75 -0.03 -5.21
CA LYS A 43 7.72 -1.09 -5.54
C LYS A 43 7.04 -2.43 -5.66
N VAL A 44 7.47 -3.24 -6.61
CA VAL A 44 7.04 -4.62 -6.77
C VAL A 44 8.27 -5.53 -6.70
N VAL A 45 8.19 -6.57 -5.88
CA VAL A 45 9.23 -7.59 -5.71
C VAL A 45 8.61 -8.98 -5.83
N HIS A 46 9.44 -10.02 -5.93
CA HIS A 46 8.93 -11.37 -5.74
C HIS A 46 8.46 -11.57 -4.31
N THR A 47 7.47 -12.45 -4.11
CA THR A 47 7.01 -12.85 -2.78
C THR A 47 8.05 -13.75 -2.12
N ASP A 48 9.08 -13.09 -1.62
CA ASP A 48 10.23 -13.64 -0.92
C ASP A 48 10.53 -12.73 0.28
N LEU A 49 10.80 -13.32 1.45
CA LEU A 49 10.91 -12.57 2.70
C LEU A 49 12.12 -11.63 2.69
N ASP A 50 13.22 -12.03 2.06
CA ASP A 50 14.43 -11.20 1.99
C ASP A 50 14.23 -10.02 1.03
N GLN A 51 13.61 -10.24 -0.13
CA GLN A 51 13.27 -9.16 -1.05
C GLN A 51 12.26 -8.17 -0.46
N ILE A 52 11.25 -8.67 0.27
CA ILE A 52 10.31 -7.83 1.00
C ILE A 52 11.06 -6.99 2.04
N LYS A 53 11.93 -7.61 2.85
CA LYS A 53 12.72 -6.93 3.88
C LYS A 53 13.59 -5.81 3.29
N GLU A 54 14.27 -6.06 2.18
CA GLU A 54 15.10 -5.05 1.51
C GLU A 54 14.25 -3.88 0.99
N ALA A 55 13.15 -4.18 0.30
CA ALA A 55 12.25 -3.16 -0.22
C ALA A 55 11.64 -2.30 0.90
N VAL A 56 11.23 -2.92 2.00
CA VAL A 56 10.72 -2.21 3.18
C VAL A 56 11.80 -1.34 3.81
N THR A 57 13.04 -1.83 3.91
CA THR A 57 14.15 -1.05 4.47
C THR A 57 14.37 0.24 3.66
N GLN A 58 14.30 0.16 2.33
CA GLN A 58 14.39 1.33 1.45
C GLN A 58 13.21 2.29 1.66
N LEU A 59 11.97 1.79 1.66
CA LEU A 59 10.77 2.64 1.82
C LEU A 59 10.74 3.32 3.19
N SER A 60 11.00 2.57 4.27
CA SER A 60 10.94 3.04 5.65
C SER A 60 12.04 4.04 6.01
N SER A 61 13.08 4.17 5.20
CA SER A 61 14.11 5.20 5.37
C SER A 61 13.54 6.63 5.32
N ARG A 62 12.39 6.82 4.66
CA ARG A 62 11.67 8.09 4.58
C ARG A 62 10.86 8.43 5.84
N ILE A 63 10.70 7.49 6.77
CA ILE A 63 10.01 7.72 8.04
C ILE A 63 11.00 8.39 9.00
N GLY A 64 10.65 9.59 9.46
CA GLY A 64 11.40 10.36 10.45
C GLY A 64 11.45 9.70 11.82
N GLU A 65 12.35 10.17 12.68
CA GLU A 65 12.60 9.53 13.99
C GLU A 65 11.41 9.65 14.95
N ASN A 66 10.67 10.75 14.86
CA ASN A 66 9.49 11.04 15.68
C ASN A 66 8.18 10.59 15.02
N GLU A 67 8.24 10.08 13.79
CA GLU A 67 7.09 9.61 13.05
C GLU A 67 6.83 8.14 13.36
N THR A 68 5.54 7.80 13.33
CA THR A 68 5.04 6.47 13.64
C THR A 68 4.51 5.78 12.40
N PHE A 69 4.56 4.44 12.41
CA PHE A 69 4.02 3.68 11.30
C PHE A 69 3.23 2.46 11.73
N ARG A 70 2.44 1.92 10.80
CA ARG A 70 1.78 0.62 10.90
C ARG A 70 2.08 -0.20 9.66
N VAL A 71 2.35 -1.50 9.83
CA VAL A 71 2.38 -2.45 8.72
C VAL A 71 0.97 -2.96 8.46
N THR A 72 0.51 -2.86 7.23
CA THR A 72 -0.76 -3.45 6.77
C THR A 72 -0.44 -4.49 5.70
N VAL A 73 -0.86 -5.73 5.91
CA VAL A 73 -0.62 -6.83 4.96
C VAL A 73 -1.96 -7.34 4.42
N GLU A 74 -2.10 -7.32 3.11
CA GLU A 74 -3.20 -7.93 2.38
C GLU A 74 -2.62 -9.01 1.48
N LYS A 75 -3.25 -10.19 1.45
CA LYS A 75 -2.69 -11.36 0.76
C LYS A 75 -3.73 -12.12 -0.04
N ARG A 76 -3.34 -12.54 -1.24
CA ARG A 76 -4.09 -13.41 -2.14
C ARG A 76 -3.14 -14.43 -2.76
N PHE A 77 -3.61 -15.66 -2.92
CA PHE A 77 -2.91 -16.73 -3.65
C PHE A 77 -1.47 -17.05 -3.16
N THR A 78 -1.18 -16.86 -1.88
CA THR A 78 0.14 -17.16 -1.29
C THR A 78 0.02 -18.05 -0.06
N VAL A 79 1.04 -18.87 0.19
CA VAL A 79 1.17 -19.72 1.39
C VAL A 79 1.98 -19.04 2.50
N VAL A 80 2.71 -17.96 2.20
CA VAL A 80 3.56 -17.26 3.17
C VAL A 80 2.70 -16.70 4.30
N HIS A 81 3.08 -16.90 5.56
CA HIS A 81 2.28 -16.44 6.69
C HIS A 81 2.37 -14.92 6.86
N THR A 82 1.27 -14.33 7.33
CA THR A 82 1.20 -12.87 7.54
C THR A 82 2.22 -12.42 8.59
N ARG A 83 2.44 -13.26 9.60
CA ARG A 83 3.43 -13.02 10.65
C ARG A 83 4.84 -12.91 10.08
N ASP A 84 5.24 -13.85 9.22
CA ASP A 84 6.57 -13.85 8.61
C ASP A 84 6.82 -12.58 7.79
N ILE A 85 5.79 -12.12 7.05
CA ILE A 85 5.86 -10.86 6.28
C ILE A 85 6.01 -9.65 7.22
N ILE A 86 5.27 -9.61 8.33
CA ILE A 86 5.37 -8.54 9.32
C ILE A 86 6.75 -8.54 9.99
N GLU A 87 7.25 -9.71 10.38
CA GLU A 87 8.59 -9.87 10.96
C GLU A 87 9.67 -9.39 9.96
N ALA A 88 9.60 -9.79 8.70
CA ALA A 88 10.49 -9.31 7.64
C ALA A 88 10.42 -7.78 7.45
N ALA A 89 9.22 -7.21 7.45
CA ALA A 89 9.01 -5.76 7.28
C ALA A 89 9.50 -4.93 8.48
N THR A 90 9.51 -5.51 9.68
CA THR A 90 9.88 -4.80 10.91
C THR A 90 11.32 -5.06 11.34
N ALA A 91 11.97 -6.11 10.83
CA ALA A 91 13.30 -6.56 11.24
C ALA A 91 14.37 -5.46 11.29
N ASN A 92 14.34 -4.51 10.36
CA ASN A 92 15.34 -3.45 10.24
C ASN A 92 14.79 -2.04 10.56
N THR A 93 13.51 -1.93 10.94
CA THR A 93 12.84 -0.63 11.06
C THR A 93 12.91 -0.12 12.50
N LYS A 94 13.73 0.90 12.75
CA LYS A 94 13.93 1.50 14.09
C LYS A 94 12.83 2.49 14.51
N ARG A 95 11.72 2.57 13.75
CA ARG A 95 10.67 3.58 13.95
C ARG A 95 9.59 3.07 14.91
N LYS A 96 8.88 3.99 15.55
CA LYS A 96 7.85 3.64 16.52
C LYS A 96 6.60 3.12 15.81
N VAL A 97 6.07 2.00 16.28
CA VAL A 97 4.82 1.44 15.75
C VAL A 97 3.62 2.10 16.43
N ASN A 98 2.65 2.56 15.64
CA ASN A 98 1.34 3.01 16.11
C ASN A 98 0.23 2.34 15.31
N LEU A 99 -0.50 1.41 15.93
CA LEU A 99 -1.54 0.63 15.26
C LEU A 99 -2.85 1.40 15.04
N LYS A 100 -3.09 2.47 15.80
CA LYS A 100 -4.36 3.22 15.81
C LYS A 100 -4.31 4.44 14.90
N THR A 101 -3.30 5.29 15.09
CA THR A 101 -3.19 6.60 14.41
C THR A 101 -1.75 6.81 13.90
N PRO A 102 -1.30 6.00 12.92
CA PRO A 102 0.05 6.14 12.40
C PRO A 102 0.18 7.36 11.49
N ASP A 103 1.39 7.92 11.41
CA ASP A 103 1.75 8.93 10.40
C ASP A 103 1.89 8.28 9.02
N PHE A 104 2.44 7.06 8.99
CA PHE A 104 2.59 6.26 7.77
C PHE A 104 2.02 4.85 7.89
N ILE A 105 1.53 4.35 6.77
CA ILE A 105 1.11 2.97 6.58
C ILE A 105 2.06 2.35 5.57
N LEU A 106 2.83 1.36 6.03
CA LEU A 106 3.57 0.47 5.14
C LEU A 106 2.62 -0.61 4.66
N LEU A 107 2.09 -0.44 3.45
CA LEU A 107 1.19 -1.38 2.82
C LEU A 107 1.98 -2.44 2.05
N ILE A 108 1.62 -3.70 2.28
CA ILE A 108 2.20 -4.88 1.64
C ILE A 108 1.06 -5.69 1.03
N GLU A 109 0.93 -5.63 -0.30
CA GLU A 109 -0.10 -6.30 -1.08
C GLU A 109 0.51 -7.54 -1.77
N VAL A 110 0.25 -8.74 -1.26
CA VAL A 110 0.79 -10.00 -1.79
C VAL A 110 -0.21 -10.67 -2.72
N ILE A 111 0.22 -11.01 -3.93
CA ILE A 111 -0.59 -11.72 -4.93
C ILE A 111 0.26 -12.78 -5.60
N GLY A 112 0.02 -14.03 -5.22
CA GLY A 112 0.77 -15.15 -5.78
C GLY A 112 2.25 -15.04 -5.42
N GLY A 113 3.08 -14.98 -6.46
CA GLY A 113 4.54 -14.84 -6.36
C GLY A 113 5.04 -13.41 -6.44
N PHE A 114 4.17 -12.40 -6.40
CA PHE A 114 4.55 -10.98 -6.40
C PHE A 114 3.99 -10.22 -5.20
N THR A 115 4.76 -9.24 -4.74
CA THR A 115 4.39 -8.38 -3.61
C THR A 115 4.55 -6.92 -4.01
N GLY A 116 3.45 -6.17 -3.98
CA GLY A 116 3.44 -4.71 -4.09
C GLY A 116 3.65 -4.06 -2.73
N LEU A 117 4.50 -3.04 -2.67
CA LEU A 117 4.83 -2.30 -1.46
C LEU A 117 4.62 -0.81 -1.68
N SER A 118 4.13 -0.14 -0.63
CA SER A 118 3.91 1.30 -0.63
C SER A 118 4.01 1.86 0.79
N LEU A 119 4.64 3.02 0.93
CA LEU A 119 4.63 3.82 2.16
C LEU A 119 3.65 4.97 1.97
N THR A 120 2.42 4.75 2.41
CA THR A 120 1.30 5.68 2.21
C THR A 120 1.00 6.45 3.49
N LYS A 121 0.57 7.71 3.40
CA LYS A 121 -0.17 8.36 4.49
C LYS A 121 -1.59 7.82 4.56
N PRO A 122 -2.30 7.99 5.70
CA PRO A 122 -3.68 7.50 5.86
C PRO A 122 -4.66 7.93 4.75
N ASN A 123 -4.43 9.07 4.09
CA ASN A 123 -5.28 9.61 3.03
C ASN A 123 -4.74 9.39 1.61
N ASP A 124 -3.64 8.66 1.43
CA ASP A 124 -3.04 8.45 0.10
C ASP A 124 -3.71 7.31 -0.69
N THR A 125 -4.66 6.59 -0.10
CA THR A 125 -5.50 5.62 -0.81
C THR A 125 -6.90 6.16 -1.00
N ILE A 126 -7.50 5.95 -2.17
CA ILE A 126 -8.91 6.30 -2.39
C ILE A 126 -9.78 5.12 -2.01
N SER A 127 -10.80 5.36 -1.20
CA SER A 127 -11.93 4.45 -1.02
C SER A 127 -13.16 5.15 -1.58
N VAL A 128 -13.66 4.69 -2.73
CA VAL A 128 -14.68 5.42 -3.49
C VAL A 128 -15.97 5.63 -2.69
N LEU A 129 -16.33 4.67 -1.83
CA LEU A 129 -17.48 4.80 -0.94
C LEU A 129 -17.30 5.88 0.14
N LYS A 130 -16.08 6.04 0.67
CA LYS A 130 -15.78 7.07 1.68
C LYS A 130 -15.69 8.45 1.04
N GLU A 131 -15.06 8.55 -0.12
CA GLU A 131 -14.89 9.84 -0.81
C GLU A 131 -16.23 10.44 -1.27
N LYS A 132 -17.21 9.59 -1.62
CA LYS A 132 -18.57 10.04 -1.97
C LYS A 132 -19.36 10.62 -0.79
N MET A 133 -18.92 10.38 0.44
CA MET A 133 -19.56 10.89 1.67
C MET A 133 -18.88 12.14 2.23
N LEU A 134 -17.77 12.57 1.64
CA LEU A 134 -17.04 13.80 1.96
C LEU A 134 -17.56 14.97 1.10
#